data_AF-A0A7C4DV90-F1
#
_entry.id   AF-A0A7C4DV90-F1
#
_cell.length_a   1.000
_cell.length_b   1.000
_cell.length_c   1.000
_cell.angle_alpha   90.00
_cell.angle_beta   90.00
_cell.angle_gamma   90.00
#
_symmetry.space_group_name_H-M   'P 1'
#
loop_
_entity.id
_entity.type
_entity.pdbx_description
1 polymer ?
#
loop_
_entity_poly.entity_id
_entity_poly.type
_entity_poly.pdbx_seq_one_letter_code
_entity_poly.pdbx_strand_id
1 'polypeptide(L)'
;MKIFSKKKDKESKVEELTYEIFGGFTIRKDPDGYEITWRSPNVTTIKVHSAPVISQEVQFRQEGDVIHVLTTECKLKLVVKEGKAEAHISKI
;
A
#
# COMPACT_ATOMS: atom_id res chain seq x y z
N MET A 1 1.75 48.23 -12.00
CA MET A 1 1.56 47.37 -10.81
C MET A 1 2.15 46.00 -11.09
N LYS A 2 3.17 45.57 -10.33
CA LYS A 2 3.79 44.24 -10.41
C LYS A 2 2.94 43.28 -9.59
N ILE A 3 2.24 42.35 -10.23
CA ILE A 3 1.55 41.27 -9.53
C ILE A 3 2.47 40.06 -9.56
N PHE A 4 3.12 39.83 -8.43
CA PHE A 4 3.99 38.70 -8.18
C PHE A 4 3.22 37.40 -8.46
N SER A 5 3.62 36.69 -9.51
CA SER A 5 3.24 35.31 -9.73
C SER A 5 3.76 34.48 -8.56
N LYS A 6 2.90 34.26 -7.57
CA LYS A 6 3.12 33.32 -6.47
C LYS A 6 3.34 31.95 -7.13
N LYS A 7 4.59 31.50 -7.21
CA LYS A 7 4.91 30.10 -7.54
C LYS A 7 4.08 29.28 -6.56
N LYS A 8 3.12 28.50 -7.06
CA LYS A 8 2.50 27.45 -6.26
C LYS A 8 3.65 26.56 -5.82
N ASP A 9 3.97 26.61 -4.54
CA ASP A 9 4.77 25.60 -3.88
C ASP A 9 4.26 24.24 -4.35
N LYS A 10 5.14 23.46 -4.97
CA LYS A 10 4.95 22.03 -5.14
C LYS A 10 5.01 21.45 -3.73
N GLU A 11 3.94 21.64 -2.97
CA GLU A 11 3.67 20.87 -1.78
C GLU A 11 3.50 19.44 -2.31
N SER A 12 4.55 18.63 -2.21
CA SER A 12 4.53 17.23 -2.60
C SER A 12 3.39 16.57 -1.83
N LYS A 13 2.21 16.51 -2.45
CA LYS A 13 0.96 16.12 -1.83
C LYS A 13 1.08 14.66 -1.43
N VAL A 14 1.40 14.43 -0.16
CA VAL A 14 1.45 13.10 0.42
C VAL A 14 0.00 12.68 0.64
N GLU A 15 -0.48 11.73 -0.16
CA GLU A 15 -1.81 11.17 0.02
C GLU A 15 -1.68 9.87 0.81
N GLU A 16 -2.34 9.78 1.96
CA GLU A 16 -2.35 8.58 2.80
C GLU A 16 -3.74 7.95 2.75
N LEU A 17 -3.80 6.67 2.40
CA LEU A 17 -5.02 5.86 2.43
C LEU A 17 -4.81 4.71 3.41
N THR A 18 -5.85 4.38 4.17
CA THR A 18 -5.80 3.30 5.16
C THR A 18 -6.94 2.33 4.91
N TYR A 19 -6.63 1.04 4.92
CA TYR A 19 -7.58 -0.05 4.79
C TYR A 19 -7.45 -0.99 5.99
N GLU A 20 -8.58 -1.44 6.51
CA GLU A 20 -8.65 -2.53 7.47
C GLU A 20 -9.02 -3.80 6.71
N ILE A 21 -8.13 -4.78 6.75
CA ILE A 21 -8.26 -6.03 6.03
C ILE A 21 -8.58 -7.14 7.03
N PHE A 22 -9.71 -7.80 6.78
CA PHE A 22 -10.19 -8.95 7.54
C PHE A 22 -10.17 -10.21 6.66
N GLY A 23 -9.65 -11.33 7.17
CA GLY A 23 -9.62 -12.62 6.49
C GLY A 23 -8.34 -12.94 5.70
N GLY A 24 -7.25 -12.20 5.93
CA GLY A 24 -5.98 -12.41 5.23
C GLY A 24 -5.99 -11.86 3.80
N PHE A 25 -4.84 -11.91 3.12
CA PHE A 25 -4.67 -11.38 1.77
C PHE A 25 -3.41 -11.88 1.08
N THR A 26 -3.30 -11.61 -0.21
CA THR A 26 -2.12 -11.98 -1.01
C THR A 26 -1.41 -10.76 -1.54
N ILE A 27 -0.09 -10.84 -1.63
CA ILE A 27 0.76 -9.86 -2.30
C ILE A 27 1.50 -10.60 -3.41
N ARG A 28 1.29 -10.22 -4.67
CA ARG A 28 2.02 -10.79 -5.81
C ARG A 28 3.03 -9.77 -6.32
N LYS A 29 4.24 -10.21 -6.63
CA LYS A 29 5.21 -9.42 -7.37
C LYS A 29 4.85 -9.40 -8.84
N ASP A 30 4.71 -8.21 -9.40
CA ASP A 30 4.49 -7.96 -10.83
C ASP A 30 5.73 -7.21 -11.40
N PRO A 31 5.94 -7.19 -12.73
CA PRO A 31 7.09 -6.49 -13.33
C PRO A 31 7.18 -5.01 -12.97
N ASP A 32 6.03 -4.37 -12.73
CA ASP A 32 5.91 -2.94 -12.41
C ASP A 32 5.83 -2.64 -10.90
N GLY A 33 5.96 -3.66 -10.04
CA GLY A 33 5.90 -3.52 -8.59
C GLY A 33 5.21 -4.68 -7.89
N TYR A 34 4.18 -4.40 -7.10
CA TYR A 34 3.46 -5.40 -6.32
C TYR A 34 1.95 -5.15 -6.38
N GLU A 35 1.19 -6.23 -6.41
CA GLU A 35 -0.26 -6.26 -6.39
C GLU A 35 -0.72 -6.85 -5.06
N ILE A 36 -1.47 -6.07 -4.28
CA ILE A 36 -2.03 -6.50 -2.99
C ILE A 36 -3.53 -6.73 -3.19
N THR A 37 -3.99 -7.95 -2.94
CA THR A 37 -5.38 -8.37 -3.16
C THR A 37 -5.98 -8.98 -1.92
N TRP A 38 -7.14 -8.48 -1.50
CA TRP A 38 -7.92 -8.99 -0.38
C TRP A 38 -9.41 -9.03 -0.71
N ARG A 39 -10.21 -9.67 0.14
CA ARG A 39 -11.66 -9.75 -0.01
C ARG A 39 -12.34 -9.26 1.27
N SER A 40 -12.86 -8.03 1.26
CA SER A 40 -13.76 -7.52 2.32
C SER A 40 -14.42 -6.19 1.92
N PRO A 41 -15.76 -6.11 1.74
CA PRO A 41 -16.69 -7.19 1.40
C PRO A 41 -16.51 -7.69 -0.05
N ASN A 42 -15.96 -6.86 -0.93
CA ASN A 42 -15.64 -7.20 -2.32
C ASN A 42 -14.15 -7.51 -2.47
N VAL A 43 -13.80 -8.17 -3.57
CA VAL A 43 -12.39 -8.32 -3.96
C VAL A 43 -11.84 -6.95 -4.29
N THR A 44 -10.83 -6.53 -3.55
CA THR A 44 -10.12 -5.26 -3.76
C THR A 44 -8.67 -5.57 -4.08
N THR A 45 -8.16 -4.91 -5.10
CA THR A 45 -6.77 -5.02 -5.55
C THR A 45 -6.16 -3.64 -5.63
N ILE A 46 -4.98 -3.45 -5.04
CA ILE A 46 -4.19 -2.22 -5.19
C ILE A 46 -2.81 -2.55 -5.75
N LYS A 47 -2.27 -1.64 -6.55
CA LYS A 47 -0.91 -1.74 -7.08
C LYS A 47 0.00 -0.73 -6.39
N VAL A 48 1.16 -1.20 -5.99
CA VAL A 48 2.21 -0.38 -5.37
C VAL A 48 3.52 -0.57 -6.12
N HIS A 49 4.34 0.48 -6.10
CA HIS A 49 5.56 0.53 -6.91
C HIS A 49 6.76 -0.10 -6.19
N SER A 50 6.68 -0.21 -4.85
CA SER A 50 7.74 -0.75 -4.00
C SER A 50 7.26 -2.00 -3.25
N ALA A 51 8.22 -2.77 -2.75
CA ALA A 51 7.92 -3.93 -1.91
C ALA A 51 7.18 -3.47 -0.65
N PRO A 52 6.02 -4.09 -0.33
CA PRO A 52 5.29 -3.75 0.89
C PRO A 52 6.15 -4.02 2.12
N VAL A 53 6.14 -3.06 3.05
CA VAL A 53 6.79 -3.22 4.35
C VAL A 53 5.84 -3.97 5.27
N ILE A 54 6.16 -5.21 5.60
CA ILE A 54 5.37 -6.07 6.48
C ILE A 54 5.95 -6.01 7.89
N SER A 55 5.14 -5.64 8.88
CA SER A 55 5.54 -5.63 10.30
C SER A 55 5.90 -7.05 10.78
N GLN A 56 6.82 -7.15 11.73
CA GLN A 56 7.32 -8.42 12.26
C GLN A 56 6.22 -9.28 12.92
N GLU A 57 5.15 -8.66 13.40
CA GLU A 57 4.02 -9.33 14.06
C GLU A 57 3.04 -9.97 13.07
N VAL A 58 3.17 -9.64 11.78
CA VAL A 58 2.31 -10.15 10.72
C VAL A 58 2.88 -11.49 10.24
N GLN A 59 2.07 -12.53 10.34
CA GLN A 59 2.40 -13.86 9.87
C GLN A 59 2.16 -13.93 8.37
N PHE A 60 3.18 -14.36 7.63
CA PHE A 60 3.09 -14.56 6.19
C PHE A 60 3.89 -15.79 5.74
N ARG A 61 3.53 -16.31 4.57
CA ARG A 61 4.26 -17.36 3.87
C ARG A 61 4.60 -16.88 2.46
N GLN A 62 5.83 -17.10 2.03
CA GLN A 62 6.24 -16.81 0.66
C GLN A 62 6.27 -18.10 -0.18
N GLU A 63 5.64 -18.04 -1.35
CA GLU A 63 5.62 -19.11 -2.36
C GLU A 63 5.98 -18.48 -3.72
N GLY A 64 7.26 -18.55 -4.09
CA GLY A 64 7.77 -17.90 -5.29
C GLY A 64 7.59 -16.38 -5.24
N ASP A 65 6.83 -15.85 -6.21
CA ASP A 65 6.51 -14.43 -6.35
C ASP A 65 5.25 -14.01 -5.58
N VAL A 66 4.63 -14.91 -4.81
CA VAL A 66 3.43 -14.64 -4.03
C VAL A 66 3.74 -14.71 -2.54
N ILE A 67 3.27 -13.71 -1.79
CA ILE A 67 3.27 -13.68 -0.33
C ILE A 67 1.82 -13.83 0.13
N HIS A 68 1.54 -14.88 0.89
CA HIS A 68 0.27 -15.13 1.55
C HIS A 68 0.35 -14.57 2.97
N VAL A 69 -0.41 -13.52 3.25
CA VAL A 69 -0.55 -12.98 4.60
C VAL A 69 -1.62 -13.76 5.34
N LEU A 70 -1.21 -14.45 6.40
CA LEU A 70 -2.02 -15.38 7.19
C LEU A 70 -2.69 -14.69 8.38
N THR A 71 -2.16 -13.56 8.83
CA THR A 71 -2.80 -12.75 9.87
C THR A 71 -4.14 -12.23 9.36
N THR A 72 -5.20 -12.57 10.09
CA THR A 72 -6.58 -12.31 9.68
C THR A 72 -6.98 -10.86 9.82
N GLU A 73 -6.34 -10.09 10.70
CA GLU A 73 -6.70 -8.70 11.01
C GLU A 73 -5.46 -7.83 10.81
N CYS A 74 -5.43 -7.11 9.70
CA CYS A 74 -4.30 -6.27 9.32
C CYS A 74 -4.77 -4.86 8.94
N LYS A 75 -3.94 -3.89 9.25
CA LYS A 75 -4.04 -2.52 8.74
C LYS A 75 -3.07 -2.36 7.58
N LEU A 76 -3.59 -1.95 6.43
CA LEU A 76 -2.80 -1.59 5.26
C LEU A 76 -2.81 -0.07 5.12
N LYS A 77 -1.65 0.56 5.33
CA LYS A 77 -1.44 1.99 5.08
C LYS A 77 -0.74 2.15 3.73
N LEU A 78 -1.42 2.81 2.80
CA LEU A 78 -0.88 3.21 1.51
C LEU A 78 -0.41 4.67 1.60
N VAL A 79 0.84 4.93 1.24
CA VAL A 79 1.45 6.25 1.22
C VAL A 79 1.84 6.57 -0.21
N VAL A 80 1.22 7.60 -0.80
CA VAL A 80 1.52 8.08 -2.15
C VAL A 80 2.35 9.34 -2.05
N LYS A 81 3.60 9.28 -2.52
CA LYS A 81 4.53 10.40 -2.57
C LYS A 81 5.09 10.54 -3.98
N GLU A 82 4.91 11.72 -4.58
CA GLU A 82 5.46 12.04 -5.90
C GLU A 82 5.07 11.02 -7.00
N GLY A 83 3.85 10.47 -6.92
CA GLY A 83 3.33 9.46 -7.84
C GLY A 83 3.78 8.02 -7.54
N LYS A 84 4.61 7.80 -6.52
CA LYS A 84 4.99 6.46 -6.05
C LYS A 84 4.13 6.06 -4.87
N ALA A 85 3.51 4.89 -4.99
CA ALA A 85 2.70 4.29 -3.94
C ALA A 85 3.52 3.24 -3.18
N GLU A 86 3.57 3.38 -1.86
CA GLU A 86 4.21 2.47 -0.90
C GLU A 86 3.16 1.88 0.03
N ALA A 87 3.31 0.60 0.38
CA ALA A 87 2.41 -0.09 1.30
C ALA A 87 3.11 -0.47 2.59
N HIS A 88 2.46 -0.19 3.72
CA HIS A 88 2.85 -0.65 5.04
C HIS A 88 1.75 -1.52 5.63
N ILE A 89 2.11 -2.70 6.08
CA ILE A 89 1.19 -3.70 6.63
C ILE A 89 1.55 -3.90 8.09
N SER A 90 0.58 -3.67 8.97
CA SER A 90 0.69 -3.96 10.40
C SER A 90 -0.50 -4.79 10.87
N LYS A 91 -0.38 -5.40 12.03
CA LYS A 91 -1.52 -5.96 12.74
C LYS A 91 -2.42 -4.80 13.24
N ILE A 92 -3.72 -5.07 13.40
CA ILE A 92 -4.66 -4.19 14.12
C ILE A 92 -4.49 -4.38 15.62
#